data_AF-A0A1E4MDC3-F1
#
_entry.id   AF-A0A1E4MDC3-F1
#
_cell.length_a   1.000
_cell.length_b   1.000
_cell.length_c   1.000
_cell.angle_alpha   90.00
_cell.angle_beta   90.00
_cell.angle_gamma   90.00
#
_symmetry.space_group_name_H-M   'P 1'
#
loop_
_entity.id
_entity.type
_entity.pdbx_description
1 polymer ?
#
loop_
_entity_poly.entity_id
_entity_poly.type
_entity_poly.pdbx_seq_one_letter_code
_entity_poly.pdbx_strand_id
1 'polypeptide(L)'
;MMDPVVPAVASGAMEDVLATRLAAEERAYAGSGPVLQYLLHNGLGTIFDDEILARVRGMLADCARQLAAALIGPDRASHHGEATVDALIAGLAEQPAVLEHLHALALEWRLAVRLRESAALDPALSPLIQEQIGAANPSVSTLAVNLMAAQARFCQQQRRMQLPLMELPGDVLNRAIRVMQAAAREADADAVQAERIVRTGLDEKRSRLALLRRSVAALGEHAGVSLVLAHAGAALFVTALALGAGCSREAAVFATVEGHETRLLLGLIACGLEESAIAAQFLAVHPGGTVPEGLGLVAPERAAALLSGYERS
;
A
#
# COMPACT_ATOMS: atom_id res chain seq x y z
N MET A 1 -3.75 -19.60 -39.79
CA MET A 1 -2.68 -19.72 -38.78
C MET A 1 -3.39 -20.28 -37.56
N MET A 2 -3.22 -21.58 -37.28
CA MET A 2 -3.87 -22.25 -36.15
C MET A 2 -3.09 -21.89 -34.89
N ASP A 3 -3.77 -21.34 -33.89
CA ASP A 3 -3.21 -21.23 -32.54
C ASP A 3 -2.83 -22.64 -32.06
N PRO A 4 -1.63 -22.83 -31.48
CA PRO A 4 -1.29 -24.10 -30.87
C PRO A 4 -2.22 -24.31 -29.68
N VAL A 5 -3.09 -25.32 -29.77
CA VAL A 5 -3.89 -25.81 -28.64
C VAL A 5 -2.92 -26.35 -27.60
N VAL A 6 -2.57 -25.51 -26.62
CA VAL A 6 -1.76 -25.95 -25.49
C VAL A 6 -2.60 -26.95 -24.68
N PRO A 7 -2.10 -28.17 -24.39
CA PRO A 7 -2.87 -29.15 -23.66
C PRO A 7 -3.27 -28.64 -22.27
N ALA A 8 -4.56 -28.74 -21.93
CA ALA A 8 -5.13 -28.33 -20.64
C ALA A 8 -4.41 -28.94 -19.41
N VAL A 9 -3.75 -30.09 -19.59
CA VAL A 9 -2.94 -30.76 -18.57
C VAL A 9 -1.70 -29.95 -18.17
N ALA A 10 -1.08 -29.21 -19.10
CA ALA A 10 0.08 -28.38 -18.81
C ALA A 10 -0.31 -27.08 -18.07
N SER A 11 -1.48 -26.51 -18.41
CA SER A 11 -2.05 -25.35 -17.73
C SER A 11 -2.42 -25.67 -16.27
N GLY A 12 -3.13 -26.78 -16.03
CA GLY A 12 -3.47 -27.22 -14.67
C GLY A 12 -2.24 -27.52 -13.80
N ALA A 13 -1.18 -28.10 -14.37
CA ALA A 13 0.06 -28.35 -13.65
C ALA A 13 0.77 -27.06 -13.19
N MET A 14 0.77 -26.00 -14.02
CA MET A 14 1.34 -24.70 -13.64
C MET A 14 0.51 -24.03 -12.55
N GLU A 15 -0.82 -24.06 -12.68
CA GLU A 15 -1.72 -23.53 -11.64
C GLU A 15 -1.48 -24.18 -10.28
N ASP A 16 -1.32 -25.50 -10.23
CA ASP A 16 -1.05 -26.24 -8.99
C ASP A 16 0.30 -25.86 -8.36
N VAL A 17 1.33 -25.63 -9.18
CA VAL A 17 2.64 -25.17 -8.73
C VAL A 17 2.54 -23.77 -8.11
N LEU A 18 1.90 -22.82 -8.80
CA LEU A 18 1.72 -21.46 -8.28
C LEU A 18 0.83 -21.44 -7.04
N ALA A 19 -0.24 -22.23 -7.01
CA ALA A 19 -1.11 -22.35 -5.84
C ALA A 19 -0.36 -22.89 -4.61
N THR A 20 0.49 -23.90 -4.81
CA THR A 20 1.33 -24.48 -3.74
C THR A 20 2.34 -23.48 -3.20
N ARG A 21 2.99 -22.71 -4.10
CA ARG A 21 3.95 -21.67 -3.71
C ARG A 21 3.26 -20.53 -2.98
N LEU A 22 2.15 -20.02 -3.51
CA LEU A 22 1.35 -18.97 -2.86
C LEU A 22 0.92 -19.40 -1.46
N ALA A 23 0.45 -20.64 -1.28
CA ALA A 23 0.09 -21.16 0.05
C ALA A 23 1.28 -21.18 1.02
N ALA A 24 2.51 -21.36 0.52
CA ALA A 24 3.71 -21.33 1.34
C ALA A 24 4.11 -19.90 1.72
N GLU A 25 4.03 -18.96 0.77
CA GLU A 25 4.26 -17.53 0.99
C GLU A 25 3.28 -16.97 2.04
N GLU A 26 1.99 -17.27 1.90
CA GLU A 26 0.94 -16.80 2.83
C GLU A 26 1.13 -17.38 4.25
N ARG A 27 1.54 -18.65 4.37
CA ARG A 27 1.88 -19.24 5.68
C ARG A 27 3.07 -18.57 6.34
N ALA A 28 4.08 -18.18 5.56
CA ALA A 28 5.22 -17.42 6.08
C ALA A 28 4.80 -16.00 6.50
N TYR A 29 3.90 -15.38 5.73
CA TYR A 29 3.45 -14.01 5.96
C TYR A 29 2.44 -13.84 7.09
N ALA A 30 1.55 -14.82 7.32
CA ALA A 30 0.56 -14.78 8.40
C ALA A 30 1.19 -14.59 9.81
N GLY A 31 2.48 -14.91 9.97
CA GLY A 31 3.23 -14.65 11.20
C GLY A 31 3.75 -13.21 11.35
N SER A 32 3.70 -12.37 10.32
CA SER A 32 4.36 -11.06 10.29
C SER A 32 3.66 -10.00 11.14
N GLY A 33 2.32 -10.01 11.21
CA GLY A 33 1.53 -9.07 12.02
C GLY A 33 1.83 -9.17 13.51
N PRO A 34 1.72 -10.36 14.13
CA PRO A 34 2.11 -10.57 15.53
C PRO A 34 3.58 -10.27 15.80
N VAL A 35 4.49 -10.56 14.85
CA VAL A 35 5.90 -10.21 14.97
C VAL A 35 6.10 -8.69 14.96
N LEU A 36 5.45 -7.97 14.05
CA LEU A 36 5.52 -6.51 14.00
C LEU A 36 4.97 -5.91 15.29
N GLN A 37 3.81 -6.38 15.76
CA GLN A 37 3.24 -5.97 17.05
C GLN A 37 4.23 -6.24 18.19
N TYR A 38 4.78 -7.45 18.28
CA TYR A 38 5.77 -7.81 19.31
C TYR A 38 7.00 -6.90 19.25
N LEU A 39 7.56 -6.66 18.06
CA LEU A 39 8.73 -5.80 17.87
C LEU A 39 8.44 -4.35 18.24
N LEU A 40 7.26 -3.84 17.90
CA LEU A 40 6.81 -2.50 18.28
C LEU A 40 6.80 -2.33 19.80
N HIS A 41 6.29 -3.31 20.54
CA HIS A 41 6.19 -3.29 22.01
C HIS A 41 7.52 -3.57 22.73
N ASN A 42 8.33 -4.49 22.21
CA ASN A 42 9.47 -5.05 22.96
C ASN A 42 10.85 -4.54 22.51
N GLY A 43 10.94 -3.84 21.38
CA GLY A 43 12.17 -3.14 20.97
C GLY A 43 13.42 -4.02 20.98
N LEU A 44 13.40 -5.16 20.28
CA LEU A 44 14.63 -5.91 20.05
C LEU A 44 15.37 -5.31 18.85
N GLY A 45 16.36 -4.46 19.14
CA GLY A 45 17.30 -4.00 18.14
C GLY A 45 18.09 -5.18 17.55
N THR A 46 18.43 -5.07 16.27
CA THR A 46 19.53 -5.76 15.54
C THR A 46 19.24 -6.92 14.58
N ILE A 47 17.99 -7.40 14.36
CA ILE A 47 17.78 -8.53 13.40
C ILE A 47 16.72 -8.26 12.31
N PHE A 48 15.86 -7.25 12.46
CA PHE A 48 14.87 -6.88 11.44
C PHE A 48 15.22 -5.55 10.78
N ASP A 49 14.63 -5.33 9.60
CA ASP A 49 14.82 -4.14 8.75
C ASP A 49 14.42 -2.86 9.51
N ASP A 50 15.38 -2.32 10.26
CA ASP A 50 15.19 -1.32 11.32
C ASP A 50 14.55 -0.04 10.78
N GLU A 51 14.77 0.26 9.49
CA GLU A 51 14.15 1.40 8.83
C GLU A 51 12.63 1.27 8.72
N ILE A 52 12.11 0.09 8.32
CA ILE A 52 10.66 -0.12 8.19
C ILE A 52 10.00 -0.03 9.56
N LEU A 53 10.59 -0.65 10.58
CA LEU A 53 10.07 -0.60 11.94
C LEU A 53 10.09 0.82 12.51
N ALA A 54 11.21 1.54 12.38
CA ALA A 54 11.32 2.93 12.81
C ALA A 54 10.27 3.83 12.13
N ARG A 55 10.04 3.62 10.83
CA ARG A 55 9.05 4.34 10.05
C ARG A 55 7.62 4.06 10.50
N VAL A 56 7.25 2.80 10.70
CA VAL A 56 5.94 2.41 11.24
C VAL A 56 5.72 3.04 12.62
N ARG A 57 6.73 2.98 13.51
CA ARG A 57 6.67 3.64 14.84
C ARG A 57 6.45 5.14 14.74
N GLY A 58 7.20 5.82 13.87
CA GLY A 58 7.07 7.25 13.67
C GLY A 58 5.67 7.62 13.19
N MET A 59 5.15 6.90 12.18
CA MET A 59 3.82 7.14 11.62
C MET A 59 2.73 6.89 12.66
N LEU A 60 2.85 5.79 13.42
CA LEU A 60 1.92 5.44 14.51
C LEU A 60 1.88 6.54 15.58
N ALA A 61 3.04 7.00 16.02
CA ALA A 61 3.15 8.08 16.99
C ALA A 61 2.60 9.41 16.44
N ASP A 62 2.74 9.66 15.14
CA ASP A 62 2.20 10.85 14.49
C ASP A 62 0.67 10.84 14.41
N CYS A 63 0.07 9.71 14.05
CA CYS A 63 -1.38 9.53 14.12
C CYS A 63 -1.90 9.71 15.56
N ALA A 64 -1.23 9.10 16.55
CA ALA A 64 -1.60 9.24 17.96
C ALA A 64 -1.55 10.70 18.43
N ARG A 65 -0.53 11.47 18.05
CA ARG A 65 -0.45 12.90 18.36
C ARG A 65 -1.57 13.72 17.72
N GLN A 66 -1.94 13.44 16.46
CA GLN A 66 -3.05 14.13 15.80
C GLN A 66 -4.39 13.83 16.49
N LEU A 67 -4.63 12.58 16.88
CA LEU A 67 -5.83 12.18 17.63
C LEU A 67 -5.87 12.78 19.04
N ALA A 68 -4.74 12.77 19.75
CA ALA A 68 -4.60 13.41 21.06
C ALA A 68 -4.88 14.91 20.97
N ALA A 69 -4.35 15.59 19.95
CA ALA A 69 -4.59 17.02 19.73
C ALA A 69 -6.08 17.31 19.47
N ALA A 70 -6.78 16.45 18.73
CA ALA A 70 -8.22 16.57 18.52
C ALA A 70 -9.02 16.35 19.81
N LEU A 71 -8.58 15.44 20.67
CA LEU A 71 -9.24 15.10 21.94
C LEU A 71 -9.02 16.15 23.04
N ILE A 72 -7.79 16.65 23.16
CA ILE A 72 -7.38 17.56 24.25
C ILE A 72 -7.71 19.02 23.91
N GLY A 73 -7.67 19.36 22.61
CA GLY A 73 -7.80 20.73 22.12
C GLY A 73 -6.53 21.57 22.33
N PRO A 74 -6.46 22.75 21.71
CA PRO A 74 -5.25 23.60 21.69
C PRO A 74 -4.86 24.18 23.06
N ASP A 75 -5.81 24.32 23.99
CA ASP A 75 -5.62 25.06 25.26
C ASP A 75 -5.14 24.19 26.44
N ARG A 76 -5.01 22.86 26.26
CA ARG A 76 -4.75 21.90 27.36
C ARG A 76 -3.42 21.13 27.23
N ALA A 77 -2.39 21.78 26.67
CA ALA A 77 -1.02 21.24 26.59
C ALA A 77 -0.40 21.07 27.99
N SER A 78 -0.64 19.92 28.62
CA SER A 78 -0.13 19.54 29.94
C SER A 78 0.41 18.10 29.91
N HIS A 79 1.02 17.62 30.99
CA HIS A 79 1.46 16.21 31.14
C HIS A 79 0.36 15.18 30.83
N HIS A 80 -0.92 15.54 30.94
CA HIS A 80 -2.03 14.69 30.51
C HIS A 80 -2.00 14.38 29.01
N GLY A 81 -1.39 15.25 28.19
CA GLY A 81 -1.24 15.03 26.76
C GLY A 81 -0.24 13.95 26.40
N GLU A 82 0.87 13.83 27.12
CA GLU A 82 1.85 12.75 26.90
C GLU A 82 1.22 11.39 27.25
N ALA A 83 0.56 11.28 28.40
CA ALA A 83 -0.11 10.04 28.82
C ALA A 83 -1.23 9.62 27.85
N THR A 84 -1.98 10.58 27.27
CA THR A 84 -2.98 10.30 26.24
C THR A 84 -2.33 9.83 24.94
N VAL A 85 -1.23 10.45 24.51
CA VAL A 85 -0.48 10.00 23.31
C VAL A 85 0.03 8.58 23.49
N ASP A 86 0.61 8.25 24.64
CA ASP A 86 1.11 6.90 24.91
C ASP A 86 -0.02 5.85 24.90
N ALA A 87 -1.16 6.17 25.51
CA ALA A 87 -2.34 5.30 25.49
C ALA A 87 -2.88 5.08 24.06
N LEU A 88 -2.87 6.13 23.22
CA LEU A 88 -3.27 6.03 21.82
C LEU A 88 -2.26 5.23 21.00
N ILE A 89 -0.95 5.39 21.23
CA ILE A 89 0.07 4.57 20.56
C ILE A 89 -0.16 3.09 20.86
N ALA A 90 -0.34 2.74 22.14
CA ALA A 90 -0.61 1.36 22.54
C ALA A 90 -1.91 0.83 21.89
N GLY A 91 -3.01 1.58 22.00
CA GLY A 91 -4.30 1.16 21.44
C GLY A 91 -4.30 1.05 19.91
N LEU A 92 -3.57 1.92 19.19
CA LEU A 92 -3.42 1.83 17.74
C LEU A 92 -2.51 0.65 17.33
N ALA A 93 -1.46 0.35 18.10
CA ALA A 93 -0.60 -0.80 17.86
C ALA A 93 -1.33 -2.14 18.01
N GLU A 94 -2.44 -2.17 18.74
CA GLU A 94 -3.31 -3.34 18.86
C GLU A 94 -4.31 -3.50 17.71
N GLN A 95 -4.34 -2.57 16.74
CA GLN A 95 -5.24 -2.65 15.58
C GLN A 95 -4.50 -3.23 14.34
N PRO A 96 -4.75 -4.49 13.94
CA PRO A 96 -4.03 -5.11 12.83
C PRO A 96 -4.13 -4.33 11.52
N ALA A 97 -5.33 -3.84 11.17
CA ALA A 97 -5.54 -3.07 9.95
C ALA A 97 -4.79 -1.73 9.94
N VAL A 98 -4.55 -1.12 11.11
CA VAL A 98 -3.70 0.09 11.20
C VAL A 98 -2.26 -0.29 10.92
N LEU A 99 -1.74 -1.32 11.61
CA LEU A 99 -0.37 -1.77 11.41
C LEU A 99 -0.09 -2.23 9.97
N GLU A 100 -1.01 -2.98 9.37
CA GLU A 100 -0.92 -3.44 7.99
C GLU A 100 -0.81 -2.26 7.02
N HIS A 101 -1.68 -1.27 7.16
CA HIS A 101 -1.66 -0.08 6.31
C HIS A 101 -0.35 0.73 6.47
N LEU A 102 0.09 0.96 7.70
CA LEU A 102 1.36 1.65 7.98
C LEU A 102 2.54 0.88 7.40
N HIS A 103 2.54 -0.44 7.51
CA HIS A 103 3.58 -1.30 6.94
C HIS A 103 3.59 -1.21 5.41
N ALA A 104 2.41 -1.28 4.77
CA ALA A 104 2.29 -1.11 3.32
C ALA A 104 2.83 0.26 2.86
N LEU A 105 2.52 1.35 3.56
CA LEU A 105 3.07 2.68 3.22
C LEU A 105 4.60 2.73 3.35
N ALA A 106 5.16 2.07 4.37
CA ALA A 106 6.60 1.98 4.56
C ALA A 106 7.28 1.20 3.41
N LEU A 107 6.67 0.10 2.96
CA LEU A 107 7.16 -0.71 1.85
C LEU A 107 7.01 0.00 0.50
N GLU A 108 5.90 0.71 0.26
CA GLU A 108 5.71 1.56 -0.90
C GLU A 108 6.82 2.62 -0.99
N TRP A 109 7.14 3.26 0.14
CA TRP A 109 8.24 4.22 0.20
C TRP A 109 9.60 3.57 -0.09
N ARG A 110 9.88 2.39 0.47
CA ARG A 110 11.12 1.65 0.21
C ARG A 110 11.27 1.32 -1.28
N LEU A 111 10.20 0.86 -1.93
CA LEU A 111 10.19 0.61 -3.38
C LEU A 111 10.49 1.90 -4.17
N ALA A 112 9.88 3.02 -3.79
CA ALA A 112 10.13 4.31 -4.44
C ALA A 112 11.58 4.81 -4.25
N VAL A 113 12.16 4.61 -3.08
CA VAL A 113 13.57 4.93 -2.80
C VAL A 113 14.50 4.07 -3.65
N ARG A 114 14.26 2.76 -3.71
CA ARG A 114 15.05 1.85 -4.54
C ARG A 114 15.01 2.25 -6.01
N LEU A 115 13.83 2.60 -6.54
CA LEU A 115 13.68 3.08 -7.91
C LEU A 115 14.41 4.39 -8.18
N ARG A 116 14.43 5.30 -7.20
CA ARG A 116 15.23 6.53 -7.29
C ARG A 116 16.72 6.22 -7.39
N GLU A 117 17.21 5.24 -6.63
CA GLU A 117 18.62 4.86 -6.61
C GLU A 117 19.03 4.05 -7.85
N SER A 118 18.21 3.09 -8.27
CA SER A 118 18.54 2.17 -9.36
C SER A 118 18.18 2.71 -10.75
N ALA A 119 17.20 3.61 -10.86
CA ALA A 119 16.66 4.08 -12.13
C ALA A 119 16.49 5.61 -12.21
N ALA A 120 17.03 6.37 -11.24
CA ALA A 120 16.94 7.84 -11.19
C ALA A 120 15.50 8.39 -11.26
N LEU A 121 14.51 7.60 -10.81
CA LEU A 121 13.11 8.01 -10.83
C LEU A 121 12.76 8.91 -9.65
N ASP A 122 12.14 10.06 -9.93
CA ASP A 122 11.58 10.90 -8.89
C ASP A 122 10.34 10.23 -8.28
N PRO A 123 10.30 9.99 -6.95
CA PRO A 123 9.16 9.36 -6.28
C PRO A 123 7.82 10.11 -6.41
N ALA A 124 7.85 11.43 -6.64
CA ALA A 124 6.66 12.27 -6.77
C ALA A 124 6.31 12.61 -8.23
N LEU A 125 7.27 12.52 -9.15
CA LEU A 125 7.12 12.95 -10.54
C LEU A 125 7.66 11.88 -11.51
N SER A 126 6.97 10.74 -11.56
CA SER A 126 7.28 9.68 -12.53
C SER A 126 7.04 10.14 -13.97
N PRO A 127 7.68 9.51 -14.98
CA PRO A 127 7.44 9.81 -16.39
C PRO A 127 5.96 9.85 -16.77
N LEU A 128 5.17 8.87 -16.29
CA LEU A 128 3.72 8.83 -16.54
C LEU A 128 3.00 10.07 -16.00
N ILE A 129 3.35 10.54 -14.79
CA ILE A 129 2.77 11.76 -14.22
C ILE A 129 3.17 12.99 -15.06
N GLN A 130 4.42 13.07 -15.54
CA GLN A 130 4.87 14.17 -16.40
C GLN A 130 4.08 14.24 -17.71
N GLU A 131 3.86 13.09 -18.34
CA GLU A 131 3.05 12.98 -19.56
C GLU A 131 1.60 13.38 -19.31
N GLN A 132 0.99 12.91 -18.21
CA GLN A 132 -0.37 13.28 -17.86
C GLN A 132 -0.51 14.79 -17.55
N ILE A 133 0.50 15.44 -16.96
CA ILE A 133 0.51 16.90 -16.77
C ILE A 133 0.53 17.63 -18.12
N GLY A 134 1.31 17.13 -19.08
CA GLY A 134 1.38 17.66 -20.45
C GLY A 134 0.21 17.28 -21.35
N ALA A 135 -0.76 16.49 -20.87
CA ALA A 135 -1.87 16.01 -21.68
C ALA A 135 -2.78 17.16 -22.16
N ALA A 136 -3.24 17.07 -23.41
CA ALA A 136 -4.14 18.06 -24.00
C ALA A 136 -5.51 18.13 -23.29
N ASN A 137 -5.94 17.05 -22.62
CA ASN A 137 -7.18 17.02 -21.86
C ASN A 137 -7.00 17.74 -20.50
N PRO A 138 -7.67 18.89 -20.26
CA PRO A 138 -7.48 19.67 -19.04
C PRO A 138 -7.85 18.91 -17.76
N SER A 139 -8.78 17.96 -17.84
CA SER A 139 -9.19 17.15 -16.69
C SER A 139 -8.10 16.16 -16.26
N VAL A 140 -7.40 15.55 -17.22
CA VAL A 140 -6.26 14.64 -16.98
C VAL A 140 -5.08 15.43 -16.44
N SER A 141 -4.75 16.57 -17.06
CA SER A 141 -3.67 17.45 -16.59
C SER A 141 -3.92 17.96 -15.17
N THR A 142 -5.13 18.44 -14.86
CA THR A 142 -5.50 18.89 -13.51
C THR A 142 -5.42 17.76 -12.47
N LEU A 143 -5.87 16.55 -12.84
CA LEU A 143 -5.77 15.38 -11.98
C LEU A 143 -4.30 15.04 -11.68
N ALA A 144 -3.44 15.06 -12.70
CA ALA A 144 -2.02 14.75 -12.56
C ALA A 144 -1.26 15.79 -11.72
N VAL A 145 -1.55 17.09 -11.88
CA VAL A 145 -0.99 18.15 -11.03
C VAL A 145 -1.39 17.94 -9.56
N ASN A 146 -2.67 17.62 -9.30
CA ASN A 146 -3.14 17.34 -7.94
C ASN A 146 -2.49 16.08 -7.35
N LEU A 147 -2.35 15.03 -8.15
CA LEU A 147 -1.67 13.80 -7.75
C LEU A 147 -0.19 14.06 -7.43
N MET A 148 0.52 14.78 -8.29
CA MET A 148 1.93 15.15 -8.06
C MET A 148 2.10 15.92 -6.76
N ALA A 149 1.25 16.92 -6.49
CA ALA A 149 1.29 17.67 -5.23
C ALA A 149 1.01 16.78 -4.01
N ALA A 150 0.06 15.83 -4.12
CA ALA A 150 -0.23 14.86 -3.06
C ALA A 150 0.93 13.88 -2.83
N GLN A 151 1.54 13.37 -3.90
CA GLN A 151 2.73 12.50 -3.83
C GLN A 151 3.94 13.24 -3.25
N ALA A 152 4.17 14.50 -3.62
CA ALA A 152 5.24 15.30 -3.05
C ALA A 152 5.07 15.48 -1.53
N ARG A 153 3.85 15.76 -1.07
CA ARG A 153 3.54 15.82 0.38
C ARG A 153 3.78 14.48 1.06
N PHE A 154 3.32 13.38 0.47
CA PHE A 154 3.58 12.03 0.97
C PHE A 154 5.08 11.74 1.08
N CYS A 155 5.87 12.06 0.06
CA CYS A 155 7.32 11.86 0.09
C CYS A 155 7.99 12.64 1.22
N GLN A 156 7.55 13.88 1.49
CA GLN A 156 8.06 14.68 2.60
C GLN A 156 7.65 14.11 3.96
N GLN A 157 6.40 13.63 4.09
CA GLN A 157 5.89 12.99 5.30
C GLN A 157 6.64 11.70 5.58
N GLN A 158 6.87 10.87 4.56
CA GLN A 158 7.67 9.66 4.69
C GLN A 158 9.08 10.00 5.17
N ARG A 159 9.79 10.98 4.59
CA ARG A 159 11.11 11.38 5.12
C ARG A 159 11.11 11.79 6.60
N ARG A 160 9.97 12.26 7.12
CA ARG A 160 9.77 12.63 8.53
C ARG A 160 9.14 11.52 9.38
N MET A 161 8.87 10.36 8.79
CA MET A 161 8.12 9.25 9.39
C MET A 161 6.77 9.72 9.95
N GLN A 162 6.06 10.56 9.21
CA GLN A 162 4.76 11.13 9.58
C GLN A 162 3.64 10.53 8.73
N LEU A 163 2.43 10.48 9.27
CA LEU A 163 1.24 10.02 8.56
C LEU A 163 0.04 10.88 8.95
N PRO A 164 -0.37 11.82 8.09
CA PRO A 164 -1.62 12.55 8.28
C PRO A 164 -2.81 11.59 8.33
N LEU A 165 -3.79 11.85 9.19
CA LEU A 165 -5.01 11.03 9.29
C LEU A 165 -5.78 10.93 7.95
N MET A 166 -5.63 11.91 7.05
CA MET A 166 -6.24 11.90 5.71
C MET A 166 -5.67 10.85 4.74
N GLU A 167 -4.53 10.24 5.05
CA GLU A 167 -3.96 9.14 4.27
C GLU A 167 -4.50 7.77 4.73
N LEU A 168 -5.20 7.69 5.87
CA LEU A 168 -5.83 6.46 6.32
C LEU A 168 -7.07 6.15 5.47
N PRO A 169 -7.24 4.90 5.01
CA PRO A 169 -8.50 4.42 4.45
C PRO A 169 -9.64 4.60 5.45
N GLY A 170 -10.87 4.82 4.96
CA GLY A 170 -12.00 5.17 5.82
C GLY A 170 -12.31 4.16 6.92
N ASP A 171 -12.15 2.86 6.66
CA ASP A 171 -12.30 1.79 7.64
C ASP A 171 -11.15 1.75 8.66
N VAL A 172 -9.91 1.97 8.23
CA VAL A 172 -8.72 2.08 9.10
C VAL A 172 -8.83 3.31 10.01
N LEU A 173 -9.26 4.45 9.46
CA LEU A 173 -9.53 5.66 10.21
C LEU A 173 -10.63 5.43 11.25
N ASN A 174 -11.72 4.74 10.90
CA ASN A 174 -12.78 4.44 11.86
C ASN A 174 -12.26 3.61 13.04
N ARG A 175 -11.32 2.69 12.83
CA ARG A 175 -10.64 1.97 13.93
C ARG A 175 -9.81 2.93 14.79
N ALA A 176 -9.07 3.84 14.17
CA ALA A 176 -8.29 4.85 14.88
C ALA A 176 -9.17 5.79 15.74
N ILE A 177 -10.32 6.22 15.20
CA ILE A 177 -11.32 7.01 15.94
C ILE A 177 -11.88 6.23 17.13
N ARG A 178 -12.16 4.93 16.98
CA ARG A 178 -12.63 4.08 18.10
C ARG A 178 -11.59 3.96 19.21
N VAL A 179 -10.30 3.83 18.87
CA VAL A 179 -9.21 3.86 19.84
C VAL A 179 -9.17 5.21 20.56
N MET A 180 -9.33 6.32 19.83
CA MET A 180 -9.40 7.66 20.42
C MET A 180 -10.58 7.82 21.38
N GLN A 181 -11.77 7.34 21.01
CA GLN A 181 -12.95 7.37 21.86
C GLN A 181 -12.75 6.57 23.14
N ALA A 182 -12.12 5.40 23.06
CA ALA A 182 -11.78 4.58 24.24
C ALA A 182 -10.78 5.29 25.17
N ALA A 183 -9.89 6.13 24.63
CA ALA A 183 -8.93 6.90 25.41
C ALA A 183 -9.51 8.13 26.13
N ALA A 184 -10.74 8.56 25.77
CA ALA A 184 -11.35 9.81 26.25
C ALA A 184 -11.83 9.82 27.72
N ARG A 185 -11.52 8.77 28.51
CA ARG A 185 -11.77 8.63 29.98
C ARG A 185 -12.98 9.44 30.49
N GLU A 186 -14.18 8.85 30.36
CA GLU A 186 -15.48 9.32 30.88
C GLU A 186 -16.05 10.63 30.30
N ALA A 187 -15.29 11.40 29.51
CA ALA A 187 -15.75 12.65 28.90
C ALA A 187 -16.34 12.43 27.48
N ASP A 188 -17.56 11.90 27.42
CA ASP A 188 -18.26 11.58 26.15
C ASP A 188 -18.39 12.80 25.21
N ALA A 189 -18.56 14.00 25.76
CA ALA A 189 -18.63 15.24 24.98
C ALA A 189 -17.31 15.59 24.25
N ASP A 190 -16.16 15.34 24.89
CA ASP A 190 -14.84 15.60 24.31
C ASP A 190 -14.55 14.61 23.18
N ALA A 191 -14.93 13.34 23.35
CA ALA A 191 -14.81 12.30 22.33
C ALA A 191 -15.65 12.61 21.07
N VAL A 192 -16.90 13.03 21.25
CA VAL A 192 -17.80 13.42 20.15
C VAL A 192 -17.26 14.64 19.41
N GLN A 193 -16.74 15.64 20.12
CA GLN A 193 -16.17 16.82 19.49
C GLN A 193 -14.88 16.50 18.74
N ALA A 194 -14.01 15.68 19.31
CA ALA A 194 -12.78 15.21 18.68
C ALA A 194 -13.05 14.46 17.37
N GLU A 195 -14.04 13.57 17.37
CA GLU A 195 -14.46 12.87 16.15
C GLU A 195 -14.90 13.84 15.05
N ARG A 196 -15.69 14.87 15.40
CA ARG A 196 -16.09 15.90 14.42
C ARG A 196 -14.88 16.65 13.88
N ILE A 197 -13.93 17.03 14.72
CA ILE A 197 -12.70 17.71 14.30
C ILE A 197 -11.93 16.84 13.30
N VAL A 198 -11.72 15.57 13.62
CA VAL A 198 -11.04 14.62 12.74
C VAL A 198 -11.79 14.48 11.41
N ARG A 199 -13.11 14.29 11.44
CA ARG A 199 -13.90 14.06 10.22
C ARG A 199 -14.06 15.28 9.33
N THR A 200 -14.22 16.47 9.89
CA THR A 200 -14.36 17.72 9.11
C THR A 200 -13.11 18.08 8.32
N GLY A 201 -11.93 17.64 8.77
CA GLY A 201 -10.68 17.81 8.04
C GLY A 201 -10.47 16.86 6.86
N LEU A 202 -11.38 15.91 6.62
CA LEU A 202 -11.20 14.86 5.61
C LEU A 202 -11.95 15.18 4.32
N ASP A 203 -11.19 15.31 3.24
CA ASP A 203 -11.71 15.22 1.87
C ASP A 203 -11.14 13.96 1.23
N GLU A 204 -11.85 12.84 1.38
CA GLU A 204 -11.45 11.53 0.83
C GLU A 204 -11.23 11.59 -0.67
N LYS A 205 -11.98 12.43 -1.41
CA LYS A 205 -11.86 12.56 -2.87
C LYS A 205 -10.57 13.26 -3.29
N ARG A 206 -9.96 14.02 -2.38
CA ARG A 206 -8.66 14.69 -2.55
C ARG A 206 -7.51 13.94 -1.90
N SER A 207 -7.76 12.81 -1.23
CA SER A 207 -6.71 11.95 -0.70
C SER A 207 -5.78 11.46 -1.82
N ARG A 208 -4.52 11.22 -1.49
CA ARG A 208 -3.54 10.67 -2.44
C ARG A 208 -4.02 9.35 -3.04
N LEU A 209 -4.59 8.46 -2.22
CA LEU A 209 -5.10 7.16 -2.65
C LEU A 209 -6.26 7.29 -3.66
N ALA A 210 -7.20 8.22 -3.42
CA ALA A 210 -8.28 8.49 -4.37
C ALA A 210 -7.76 9.09 -5.68
N LEU A 211 -6.78 10.00 -5.61
CA LEU A 211 -6.15 10.59 -6.79
C LEU A 211 -5.40 9.54 -7.61
N LEU A 212 -4.66 8.62 -6.97
CA LEU A 212 -3.99 7.49 -7.63
C LEU A 212 -4.99 6.62 -8.39
N ARG A 213 -6.05 6.15 -7.72
CA ARG A 213 -7.08 5.30 -8.34
C ARG A 213 -7.73 5.98 -9.54
N ARG A 214 -8.08 7.26 -9.40
CA ARG A 214 -8.66 8.05 -10.49
C ARG A 214 -7.68 8.26 -11.64
N SER A 215 -6.39 8.42 -11.36
CA SER A 215 -5.36 8.63 -12.39
C SER A 215 -5.15 7.37 -13.22
N VAL A 216 -5.17 6.19 -12.59
CA VAL A 216 -5.18 4.91 -13.32
C VAL A 216 -6.46 4.74 -14.13
N ALA A 217 -7.63 4.99 -13.53
CA ALA A 217 -8.91 4.88 -14.22
C ALA A 217 -9.03 5.84 -15.43
N ALA A 218 -8.44 7.04 -15.33
CA ALA A 218 -8.46 8.03 -16.41
C ALA A 218 -7.67 7.60 -17.66
N LEU A 219 -6.79 6.60 -17.56
CA LEU A 219 -6.08 6.05 -18.72
C LEU A 219 -6.95 5.15 -19.59
N GLY A 220 -8.08 4.65 -19.06
CA GLY A 220 -9.00 3.77 -19.79
C GLY A 220 -8.30 2.53 -20.34
N GLU A 221 -8.42 2.31 -21.65
CA GLU A 221 -7.78 1.18 -22.36
C GLU A 221 -6.24 1.19 -22.24
N HIS A 222 -5.63 2.34 -21.96
CA HIS A 222 -4.19 2.48 -21.80
C HIS A 222 -3.72 2.24 -20.35
N ALA A 223 -4.58 1.78 -19.44
CA ALA A 223 -4.22 1.58 -18.03
C ALA A 223 -2.98 0.68 -17.84
N GLY A 224 -2.70 -0.23 -18.78
CA GLY A 224 -1.51 -1.07 -18.80
C GLY A 224 -0.17 -0.31 -18.71
N VAL A 225 -0.10 0.94 -19.15
CA VAL A 225 1.13 1.75 -18.98
C VAL A 225 1.47 2.03 -17.51
N SER A 226 0.46 1.97 -16.63
CA SER A 226 0.66 2.09 -15.18
C SER A 226 1.32 0.83 -14.58
N LEU A 227 1.31 -0.29 -15.28
CA LEU A 227 1.99 -1.52 -14.85
C LEU A 227 3.47 -1.55 -15.29
N VAL A 228 3.95 -0.54 -16.01
CA VAL A 228 5.38 -0.41 -16.31
C VAL A 228 6.07 0.35 -15.17
N LEU A 229 6.72 -0.35 -14.25
CA LEU A 229 7.26 0.21 -13.01
C LEU A 229 8.18 1.40 -13.25
N ALA A 230 9.06 1.30 -14.25
CA ALA A 230 10.02 2.36 -14.58
C ALA A 230 9.37 3.62 -15.16
N HIS A 231 8.13 3.52 -15.64
CA HIS A 231 7.39 4.61 -16.25
C HIS A 231 6.33 5.19 -15.29
N ALA A 232 5.60 4.32 -14.60
CA ALA A 232 4.55 4.69 -13.66
C ALA A 232 5.09 5.16 -12.30
N GLY A 233 6.24 4.62 -11.88
CA GLY A 233 6.72 4.72 -10.50
C GLY A 233 5.94 3.84 -9.53
N ALA A 234 6.47 3.70 -8.31
CA ALA A 234 5.94 2.76 -7.30
C ALA A 234 4.44 2.94 -7.03
N ALA A 235 4.01 4.18 -6.78
CA ALA A 235 2.66 4.46 -6.28
C ALA A 235 1.55 4.14 -7.31
N LEU A 236 1.77 4.48 -8.59
CA LEU A 236 0.83 4.17 -9.67
C LEU A 236 0.90 2.69 -10.05
N PHE A 237 2.10 2.09 -10.04
CA PHE A 237 2.28 0.66 -10.29
C PHE A 237 1.47 -0.21 -9.33
N VAL A 238 1.66 -0.04 -8.01
CA VAL A 238 0.93 -0.86 -7.02
C VAL A 238 -0.56 -0.57 -7.03
N THR A 239 -0.98 0.66 -7.37
CA THR A 239 -2.41 0.98 -7.54
C THR A 239 -3.00 0.30 -8.77
N ALA A 240 -2.28 0.28 -9.89
CA ALA A 240 -2.74 -0.40 -11.10
C ALA A 240 -2.76 -1.92 -10.92
N LEU A 241 -1.75 -2.48 -10.27
CA LEU A 241 -1.69 -3.90 -9.89
C LEU A 241 -2.89 -4.27 -9.01
N ALA A 242 -3.21 -3.46 -8.00
CA ALA A 242 -4.35 -3.70 -7.12
C ALA A 242 -5.69 -3.68 -7.88
N LEU A 243 -5.88 -2.67 -8.74
CA LEU A 243 -7.10 -2.53 -9.53
C LEU A 243 -7.26 -3.65 -10.56
N GLY A 244 -6.18 -4.04 -11.24
CA GLY A 244 -6.21 -5.09 -12.27
C GLY A 244 -6.33 -6.50 -11.68
N ALA A 245 -5.65 -6.79 -10.58
CA ALA A 245 -5.72 -8.08 -9.91
C ALA A 245 -6.97 -8.24 -9.01
N GLY A 246 -7.72 -7.15 -8.78
CA GLY A 246 -8.91 -7.15 -7.93
C GLY A 246 -8.62 -7.26 -6.44
N CYS A 247 -7.41 -6.88 -6.01
CA CYS A 247 -6.93 -7.01 -4.63
C CYS A 247 -6.92 -5.69 -3.86
N SER A 248 -6.66 -5.76 -2.55
CA SER A 248 -6.37 -4.55 -1.75
C SER A 248 -5.05 -3.92 -2.21
N ARG A 249 -4.90 -2.60 -2.00
CA ARG A 249 -3.66 -1.92 -2.35
C ARG A 249 -2.51 -2.37 -1.47
N GLU A 250 -2.79 -2.61 -0.19
CA GLU A 250 -1.86 -3.19 0.78
C GLU A 250 -1.32 -4.52 0.25
N ALA A 251 -2.19 -5.43 -0.21
CA ALA A 251 -1.79 -6.71 -0.78
C ALA A 251 -0.93 -6.56 -2.05
N ALA A 252 -1.24 -5.59 -2.92
CA ALA A 252 -0.41 -5.28 -4.08
C ALA A 252 0.97 -4.71 -3.70
N VAL A 253 1.07 -3.95 -2.61
CA VAL A 253 2.36 -3.48 -2.08
C VAL A 253 3.16 -4.64 -1.49
N PHE A 254 2.54 -5.51 -0.69
CA PHE A 254 3.22 -6.67 -0.11
C PHE A 254 3.76 -7.63 -1.19
N ALA A 255 3.05 -7.76 -2.31
CA ALA A 255 3.55 -8.50 -3.47
C ALA A 255 4.89 -7.99 -4.01
N THR A 256 5.31 -6.77 -3.70
CA THR A 256 6.59 -6.21 -4.16
C THR A 256 7.79 -6.53 -3.26
N VAL A 257 7.57 -7.26 -2.16
CA VAL A 257 8.58 -7.61 -1.16
C VAL A 257 9.14 -9.00 -1.43
N GLU A 258 10.42 -9.21 -1.11
CA GLU A 258 11.05 -10.54 -1.16
C GLU A 258 10.22 -11.56 -0.35
N GLY A 259 10.06 -12.77 -0.91
CA GLY A 259 9.20 -13.82 -0.34
C GLY A 259 7.72 -13.77 -0.77
N HIS A 260 7.34 -12.83 -1.63
CA HIS A 260 6.00 -12.74 -2.24
C HIS A 260 6.02 -12.79 -3.77
N GLU A 261 7.04 -13.44 -4.33
CA GLU A 261 7.28 -13.51 -5.77
C GLU A 261 6.08 -14.12 -6.52
N THR A 262 5.47 -15.18 -5.97
CA THR A 262 4.32 -15.84 -6.60
C THR A 262 3.11 -14.93 -6.58
N ARG A 263 2.88 -14.18 -5.49
CA ARG A 263 1.82 -13.19 -5.42
C ARG A 263 1.98 -12.10 -6.49
N LEU A 264 3.19 -11.61 -6.71
CA LEU A 264 3.45 -10.64 -7.78
C LEU A 264 3.16 -11.21 -9.16
N LEU A 265 3.67 -12.41 -9.46
CA LEU A 265 3.47 -13.06 -10.75
C LEU A 265 1.99 -13.26 -11.05
N LEU A 266 1.23 -13.79 -10.09
CA LEU A 266 -0.22 -13.95 -10.22
C LEU A 266 -0.94 -12.61 -10.38
N GLY A 267 -0.50 -11.56 -9.68
CA GLY A 267 -1.07 -10.22 -9.83
C GLY A 267 -0.85 -9.66 -11.25
N LEU A 268 0.35 -9.83 -11.80
CA LEU A 268 0.69 -9.39 -13.16
C LEU A 268 -0.08 -10.21 -14.23
N ILE A 269 -0.25 -11.52 -14.03
CA ILE A 269 -1.08 -12.37 -14.89
C ILE A 269 -2.56 -11.94 -14.82
N ALA A 270 -3.09 -11.70 -13.62
CA ALA A 270 -4.46 -11.25 -13.41
C ALA A 270 -4.76 -9.90 -14.09
N CYS A 271 -3.73 -9.06 -14.24
CA CYS A 271 -3.83 -7.82 -15.01
C CYS A 271 -3.85 -8.02 -16.54
N GLY A 272 -3.73 -9.26 -17.03
CA GLY A 272 -3.74 -9.58 -18.46
C GLY A 272 -2.46 -9.20 -19.20
N LEU A 273 -1.33 -9.09 -18.50
CA LEU A 273 -0.05 -8.84 -19.15
C LEU A 273 0.44 -10.07 -19.91
N GLU A 274 1.08 -9.83 -21.05
CA GLU A 274 1.79 -10.87 -21.81
C GLU A 274 3.03 -11.37 -21.05
N GLU A 275 3.46 -12.61 -21.30
CA GLU A 275 4.55 -13.26 -20.56
C GLU A 275 5.86 -12.46 -20.54
N SER A 276 6.22 -11.82 -21.66
CA SER A 276 7.41 -10.97 -21.74
C SER A 276 7.29 -9.70 -20.89
N ALA A 277 6.09 -9.11 -20.80
CA ALA A 277 5.82 -7.97 -19.94
C ALA A 277 5.81 -8.37 -18.47
N ILE A 278 5.22 -9.53 -18.13
CA ILE A 278 5.26 -10.10 -16.78
C ILE A 278 6.71 -10.28 -16.34
N ALA A 279 7.54 -10.93 -17.15
CA ALA A 279 8.96 -11.14 -16.85
C ALA A 279 9.70 -9.83 -16.61
N ALA A 280 9.48 -8.82 -17.47
CA ALA A 280 10.11 -7.51 -17.33
C ALA A 280 9.73 -6.81 -16.03
N GLN A 281 8.43 -6.81 -15.65
CA GLN A 281 7.99 -6.16 -14.42
C GLN A 281 8.41 -6.95 -13.18
N PHE A 282 8.34 -8.28 -13.24
CA PHE A 282 8.82 -9.15 -12.17
C PHE A 282 10.29 -8.87 -11.84
N LEU A 283 11.16 -8.84 -12.85
CA LEU A 283 12.59 -8.58 -12.66
C LEU A 283 12.87 -7.12 -12.25
N ALA A 284 12.04 -6.17 -12.65
CA ALA A 284 12.14 -4.79 -12.17
C ALA A 284 11.81 -4.68 -10.66
N VAL A 285 10.92 -5.52 -10.15
CA VAL A 285 10.57 -5.58 -8.72
C VAL A 285 11.52 -6.48 -7.92
N HIS A 286 11.93 -7.62 -8.48
CA HIS A 286 12.85 -8.59 -7.87
C HIS A 286 14.04 -8.87 -8.81
N PRO A 287 15.08 -8.01 -8.80
CA PRO A 287 16.22 -8.16 -9.72
C PRO A 287 16.99 -9.48 -9.61
N GLY A 288 16.92 -10.15 -8.45
CA GLY A 288 17.53 -11.47 -8.23
C GLY A 288 16.56 -12.66 -8.37
N GLY A 289 15.30 -12.41 -8.71
CA GLY A 289 14.28 -13.45 -8.82
C GLY A 289 14.39 -14.27 -10.12
N THR A 290 13.77 -15.45 -10.12
CA THR A 290 13.66 -16.31 -11.31
C THR A 290 12.23 -16.35 -11.81
N VAL A 291 12.04 -16.04 -13.09
CA VAL A 291 10.72 -16.14 -13.76
C VAL A 291 10.46 -17.61 -14.11
N PRO A 292 9.39 -18.24 -13.60
CA PRO A 292 9.01 -19.58 -14.02
C PRO A 292 8.67 -19.64 -15.51
N GLU A 293 9.00 -20.74 -16.19
CA GLU A 293 8.54 -20.97 -17.56
C GLU A 293 7.04 -21.30 -17.58
N GLY A 294 6.32 -20.91 -18.63
CA GLY A 294 4.93 -21.32 -18.84
C GLY A 294 3.91 -20.48 -18.07
N LEU A 295 4.24 -19.23 -17.73
CA LEU A 295 3.29 -18.31 -17.08
C LEU A 295 2.11 -17.98 -17.99
N GLY A 296 2.34 -17.94 -19.30
CA GLY A 296 1.27 -17.74 -20.30
C GLY A 296 0.22 -18.85 -20.36
N LEU A 297 0.42 -19.96 -19.64
CA LEU A 297 -0.56 -21.05 -19.55
C LEU A 297 -1.66 -20.80 -18.52
N VAL A 298 -1.50 -19.82 -17.64
CA VAL A 298 -2.46 -19.49 -16.59
C VAL A 298 -3.34 -18.34 -17.07
N ALA A 299 -4.64 -18.58 -17.15
CA ALA A 299 -5.59 -17.54 -17.54
C ALA A 299 -5.66 -16.41 -16.49
N PRO A 300 -5.84 -15.14 -16.90
CA PRO A 300 -5.95 -14.01 -15.97
C PRO A 300 -7.02 -14.19 -14.88
N GLU A 301 -8.20 -14.69 -15.25
CA GLU A 301 -9.31 -14.92 -14.31
C GLU A 301 -8.95 -15.98 -13.27
N ARG A 302 -8.13 -16.96 -13.68
CA ARG A 302 -7.71 -18.04 -12.80
C ARG A 302 -6.63 -17.58 -11.82
N ALA A 303 -5.70 -16.74 -12.27
CA ALA A 303 -4.74 -16.08 -11.39
C ALA A 303 -5.44 -15.19 -10.35
N ALA A 304 -6.43 -14.40 -10.78
CA ALA A 304 -7.26 -13.60 -9.87
C ALA A 304 -8.02 -14.47 -8.85
N ALA A 305 -8.58 -15.60 -9.30
CA ALA A 305 -9.26 -16.54 -8.42
C ALA A 305 -8.32 -17.13 -7.36
N LEU A 306 -7.09 -17.51 -7.74
CA LEU A 306 -6.08 -17.98 -6.80
C LEU A 306 -5.75 -16.94 -5.73
N LEU A 307 -5.52 -15.67 -6.13
CA LEU A 307 -5.26 -14.57 -5.21
C LEU A 307 -6.42 -14.34 -4.23
N SER A 308 -7.65 -14.32 -4.74
CA SER A 308 -8.85 -14.07 -3.94
C SER A 308 -9.08 -15.11 -2.83
N GLY A 309 -8.57 -16.33 -3.01
CA GLY A 309 -8.62 -17.40 -2.00
C GLY A 309 -7.81 -17.08 -0.74
N TYR A 310 -6.89 -16.13 -0.80
CA TYR A 310 -5.99 -15.75 0.31
C TYR A 310 -6.20 -14.30 0.80
N GLU A 311 -7.14 -13.55 0.23
CA GLU A 311 -7.46 -12.17 0.67
C GLU A 311 -8.40 -12.08 1.88
N ARG A 312 -8.81 -13.24 2.43
CA ARG A 312 -9.69 -13.33 3.59
C ARG A 312 -9.09 -14.22 4.66
N SER A 313 -8.18 -13.65 5.45
CA SER A 313 -7.93 -14.07 6.84
C SER A 313 -7.65 -12.85 7.70
#